data_AF-A0A7M3LRI4-F1
#
_entry.id   AF-A0A7M3LRI4-F1
#
_cell.length_a   1.000
_cell.length_b   1.000
_cell.length_c   1.000
_cell.angle_alpha   90.00
_cell.angle_beta   90.00
_cell.angle_gamma   90.00
#
_symmetry.space_group_name_H-M   'P 1'
#
loop_
_entity.id
_entity.type
_entity.pdbx_description
1 polymer ?
#
loop_
_entity_poly.entity_id
_entity_poly.type
_entity_poly.pdbx_seq_one_letter_code
_entity_poly.pdbx_strand_id
1 'polypeptide(L)'
;MEIERKFLLAAPPDPGHPVLSAARRVQLEQIYLSVGPAGEERIRHWRCGDTERFFHTLLTPLRPGVRTIDEREIGPEAYARLRRRGDPGRQPVVKERWLFDWRGRLFELDIIREPASRACRILEVQLDKERQQVSLPEFLLIDREVTGHPAFSNADIARG
;
A
#
# COMPACT_ATOMS: atom_id res chain seq x y z
N MET A 1 7.48 -16.05 -3.78
CA MET A 1 6.22 -15.68 -3.12
C MET A 1 6.58 -14.63 -2.10
N GLU A 2 6.07 -13.42 -2.23
CA GLU A 2 6.19 -12.41 -1.15
C GLU A 2 5.21 -12.80 -0.05
N ILE A 3 5.68 -12.83 1.20
CA ILE A 3 4.88 -13.21 2.36
C ILE A 3 4.85 -11.98 3.26
N GLU A 4 3.70 -11.34 3.36
CA GLU A 4 3.54 -10.13 4.19
C GLU A 4 2.57 -10.37 5.34
N ARG A 5 2.77 -9.66 6.45
CA ARG A 5 1.78 -9.53 7.52
C ARG A 5 1.34 -8.09 7.66
N LYS A 6 0.06 -7.88 7.95
CA LYS A 6 -0.56 -6.55 8.09
C LYS A 6 -1.22 -6.41 9.45
N PHE A 7 -1.05 -5.26 10.09
CA PHE A 7 -1.60 -4.97 11.40
C PHE A 7 -2.31 -3.62 11.38
N LEU A 8 -3.54 -3.58 11.88
CA LEU A 8 -4.29 -2.35 12.04
C LEU A 8 -3.85 -1.66 13.34
N LEU A 9 -3.55 -0.36 13.28
CA LEU A 9 -3.30 0.44 14.48
C LEU A 9 -4.64 0.90 15.08
N ALA A 10 -4.74 0.87 16.41
CA ALA A 10 -5.89 1.36 17.16
C ALA A 10 -5.89 2.90 17.31
N ALA A 11 -4.72 3.53 17.21
CA ALA A 11 -4.54 4.97 17.41
C ALA A 11 -3.49 5.55 16.45
N PRO A 12 -3.47 6.88 16.22
CA PRO A 12 -2.39 7.53 15.51
C PRO A 12 -1.03 7.27 16.19
N PRO A 13 0.04 6.98 15.42
CA PRO A 13 1.38 6.88 15.97
C PRO A 13 1.88 8.24 16.46
N ASP A 14 2.82 8.25 17.41
CA ASP A 14 3.54 9.46 17.79
C ASP A 14 4.65 9.78 16.76
N PRO A 15 4.50 10.82 15.92
CA PRO A 15 5.54 11.18 14.95
C PRO A 15 6.84 11.67 15.60
N GLY A 16 6.82 12.03 16.89
CA GLY A 16 7.99 12.45 17.66
C GLY A 16 8.84 11.29 18.17
N HIS A 17 8.32 10.05 18.18
CA HIS A 17 9.07 8.89 18.61
C HIS A 17 10.36 8.73 17.78
N PRO A 18 11.54 8.49 18.39
CA PRO A 18 12.83 8.53 17.67
C PRO A 18 12.91 7.65 16.41
N VAL A 19 12.24 6.49 16.44
CA VAL A 19 12.18 5.58 15.28
C VAL A 19 11.34 6.15 14.14
N LEU A 20 10.22 6.81 14.46
CA LEU A 20 9.29 7.35 13.45
C LEU A 20 9.69 8.73 12.95
N SER A 21 10.38 9.52 13.77
CA SER A 21 10.94 10.80 13.36
C SER A 21 12.09 10.63 12.37
N ALA A 22 12.85 9.52 12.49
CA ALA A 22 13.88 9.12 11.54
C ALA A 22 13.35 8.32 10.32
N ALA A 23 12.05 7.99 10.30
CA ALA A 23 11.47 7.18 9.23
C ALA A 23 11.50 7.93 7.89
N ARG A 24 11.84 7.21 6.82
CA ARG A 24 11.71 7.75 5.46
C ARG A 24 10.23 7.84 5.12
N ARG A 25 9.78 9.01 4.65
CA ARG A 25 8.37 9.24 4.28
C ARG A 25 8.21 9.26 2.78
N VAL A 26 7.25 8.48 2.30
CA VAL A 26 6.88 8.38 0.89
C VAL A 26 5.41 8.71 0.76
N GLN A 27 5.07 9.57 -0.17
CA GLN A 27 3.68 9.82 -0.56
C GLN A 27 3.29 8.94 -1.73
N LEU A 28 2.11 8.35 -1.65
CA LEU A 28 1.58 7.43 -2.64
C LEU A 28 0.15 7.83 -2.99
N GLU A 29 -0.11 8.00 -4.29
CA GLU A 29 -1.46 7.99 -4.86
C GLU A 29 -1.56 6.74 -5.74
N GLN A 30 -2.56 5.90 -5.49
CA GLN A 30 -2.86 4.75 -6.35
C GLN A 30 -4.26 4.88 -6.93
N ILE A 31 -4.36 4.75 -8.25
CA ILE A 31 -5.61 4.84 -8.99
C ILE A 31 -5.83 3.54 -9.74
N TYR A 32 -6.98 2.92 -9.53
CA TYR A 32 -7.42 1.75 -10.26
C TYR A 32 -8.08 2.18 -11.57
N LEU A 33 -7.75 1.49 -12.67
CA LEU A 33 -8.27 1.79 -14.00
C LEU A 33 -9.39 0.83 -14.37
N SER A 34 -10.31 1.31 -15.21
CA SER A 34 -11.35 0.48 -15.81
C SER A 34 -10.72 -0.62 -16.67
N VAL A 35 -10.99 -1.87 -16.32
CA VAL A 35 -10.60 -3.08 -17.06
C VAL A 35 -11.75 -4.07 -17.16
N GLY A 36 -11.68 -4.98 -18.12
CA GLY A 36 -12.63 -6.09 -18.25
C GLY A 36 -12.66 -6.99 -17.00
N PRO A 37 -13.66 -7.88 -16.89
CA PRO A 37 -14.09 -8.53 -15.64
C PRO A 37 -13.04 -9.42 -14.93
N ALA A 38 -11.90 -9.69 -15.56
CA ALA A 38 -10.87 -10.57 -15.03
C ALA A 38 -9.61 -9.81 -14.57
N GLY A 39 -9.35 -8.59 -15.02
CA GLY A 39 -8.10 -7.89 -14.74
C GLY A 39 -8.14 -7.01 -13.50
N GLU A 40 -6.95 -6.65 -13.00
CA GLU A 40 -6.77 -5.42 -12.21
C GLU A 40 -5.67 -4.60 -12.89
N GLU A 41 -5.97 -3.36 -13.25
CA GLU A 41 -4.98 -2.41 -13.77
C GLU A 41 -4.96 -1.19 -12.86
N ARG A 42 -3.77 -0.68 -12.57
CA ARG A 42 -3.59 0.46 -11.69
C ARG A 42 -2.39 1.28 -12.10
N ILE A 43 -2.43 2.56 -11.75
CA ILE A 43 -1.29 3.46 -11.80
C ILE A 43 -0.96 3.94 -10.39
N ARG A 44 0.32 4.16 -10.12
CA ARG A 44 0.80 4.65 -8.83
C ARG A 44 1.75 5.82 -9.04
N HIS A 45 1.45 6.94 -8.41
CA HIS A 45 2.38 8.04 -8.24
C HIS A 45 3.08 7.87 -6.89
N TRP A 46 4.40 7.78 -6.93
CA TRP A 46 5.29 7.65 -5.78
C TRP A 46 6.12 8.92 -5.67
N ARG A 47 6.18 9.52 -4.49
CA ARG A 47 6.96 10.73 -4.24
C ARG A 47 7.72 10.66 -2.91
N CYS A 48 9.00 10.98 -2.93
CA CYS A 48 9.85 11.06 -1.75
C CYS A 48 10.77 12.29 -1.86
N GLY A 49 10.53 13.30 -1.04
CA GLY A 49 11.18 14.60 -1.19
C GLY A 49 10.89 15.19 -2.58
N ASP A 50 11.95 15.54 -3.30
CA ASP A 50 11.88 16.11 -4.66
C ASP A 50 11.89 15.05 -5.77
N THR A 51 11.93 13.76 -5.42
CA THR A 51 11.89 12.66 -6.39
C THR A 51 10.48 12.14 -6.58
N GLU A 52 10.03 12.09 -7.83
CA GLU A 52 8.76 11.50 -8.24
C GLU A 52 8.99 10.34 -9.22
N ARG A 53 8.15 9.31 -9.11
CA ARG A 53 8.12 8.15 -10.01
C ARG A 53 6.69 7.73 -10.27
N PHE A 54 6.43 7.23 -11.47
CA PHE A 54 5.11 6.77 -11.87
C PHE A 54 5.18 5.33 -12.31
N PHE A 55 4.26 4.51 -11.84
CA PHE A 55 4.22 3.08 -12.16
C PHE A 55 2.88 2.73 -12.81
N HIS A 56 2.92 1.79 -13.73
CA HIS A 56 1.75 1.12 -14.32
C HIS A 56 1.85 -0.36 -14.01
N THR A 57 0.82 -0.90 -13.35
CA THR A 57 0.73 -2.32 -13.00
C THR A 57 -0.49 -2.93 -13.67
N LEU A 58 -0.30 -4.08 -14.34
CA LEU A 58 -1.36 -4.91 -14.87
C LEU A 58 -1.31 -6.29 -14.21
N LEU A 59 -2.42 -6.70 -13.60
CA LEU A 59 -2.61 -8.02 -13.03
C LEU A 59 -3.55 -8.82 -13.94
N THR A 60 -3.03 -9.93 -14.48
CA THR A 60 -3.76 -10.79 -15.41
C THR A 60 -3.97 -12.17 -14.79
N PRO A 61 -5.22 -12.67 -14.66
CA PRO A 61 -5.44 -14.03 -14.20
C PRO A 61 -4.92 -15.06 -15.19
N LEU A 62 -4.25 -16.09 -14.67
CA LEU A 62 -3.84 -17.25 -15.46
C LEU A 62 -4.74 -18.46 -15.20
N ARG A 63 -5.02 -18.73 -13.92
CA ARG A 63 -5.86 -19.85 -13.45
C ARG A 63 -6.39 -19.55 -12.04
N PRO A 64 -7.33 -20.33 -11.48
CA PRO A 64 -7.85 -20.09 -10.14
C PRO A 64 -6.71 -19.94 -9.11
N GLY A 65 -6.70 -18.81 -8.41
CA GLY A 65 -5.67 -18.48 -7.41
C GLY A 65 -4.31 -18.01 -7.95
N VAL A 66 -4.11 -17.92 -9.27
CA VAL A 66 -2.82 -17.52 -9.86
C VAL A 66 -2.99 -16.37 -10.85
N ARG A 67 -2.18 -15.32 -10.69
CA ARG A 67 -2.16 -14.12 -11.53
C ARG A 67 -0.72 -13.80 -11.92
N THR A 68 -0.50 -13.23 -13.10
CA THR A 68 0.75 -12.51 -13.40
C THR A 68 0.63 -11.06 -12.96
N ILE A 69 1.77 -10.47 -12.61
CA ILE A 69 1.90 -9.06 -12.28
C ILE A 69 2.94 -8.49 -13.24
N ASP A 70 2.53 -7.58 -14.12
CA ASP A 70 3.42 -6.80 -14.98
C ASP A 70 3.47 -5.37 -14.44
N GLU A 71 4.58 -4.98 -13.82
CA GLU A 71 4.79 -3.63 -13.29
C GLU A 71 5.95 -2.95 -14.01
N ARG A 72 5.73 -1.73 -14.51
CA ARG A 72 6.76 -0.93 -15.16
C ARG A 72 6.70 0.52 -14.72
N GLU A 73 7.86 1.16 -14.65
CA GLU A 73 7.97 2.61 -14.52
C GLU A 73 7.55 3.27 -15.83
N ILE A 74 6.81 4.37 -15.74
CA ILE A 74 6.27 5.12 -16.87
C ILE A 74 6.56 6.61 -16.70
N GLY A 75 6.54 7.36 -17.81
CA GLY A 75 6.67 8.81 -17.78
C GLY A 75 5.39 9.53 -17.31
N PRO A 76 5.51 10.80 -16.88
CA PRO A 76 4.38 11.60 -16.39
C PRO A 76 3.26 11.78 -17.43
N GLU A 77 3.60 11.90 -18.72
CA GLU A 77 2.60 12.01 -19.79
C GLU A 77 1.74 10.74 -19.94
N ALA A 78 2.38 9.57 -19.82
CA ALA A 78 1.68 8.28 -19.84
C ALA A 78 0.78 8.14 -18.60
N TYR A 79 1.26 8.57 -17.43
CA TYR A 79 0.48 8.59 -16.20
C TYR A 79 -0.77 9.47 -16.36
N ALA A 80 -0.62 10.71 -16.84
CA ALA A 80 -1.72 11.64 -17.06
C ALA A 80 -2.76 11.10 -18.06
N ARG A 81 -2.32 10.39 -19.10
CA ARG A 81 -3.22 9.71 -20.05
C ARG A 81 -3.98 8.56 -19.41
N LEU A 82 -3.28 7.70 -18.67
CA LEU A 82 -3.89 6.53 -18.00
C LEU A 82 -4.85 6.95 -16.89
N ARG A 83 -4.57 8.03 -16.17
CA ARG A 83 -5.44 8.57 -15.11
C ARG A 83 -6.86 8.87 -15.59
N ARG A 84 -7.02 9.26 -16.87
CA ARG A 84 -8.34 9.49 -17.48
C ARG A 84 -9.17 8.22 -17.66
N ARG A 85 -8.56 7.03 -17.53
CA ARG A 85 -9.22 5.72 -17.57
C ARG A 85 -9.58 5.19 -16.18
N GLY A 86 -9.50 6.03 -15.13
CA GLY A 86 -9.86 5.65 -13.77
C GLY A 86 -11.22 4.95 -13.71
N ASP A 87 -11.30 3.90 -12.90
CA ASP A 87 -12.56 3.18 -12.66
C ASP A 87 -13.52 4.09 -11.87
N PRO A 88 -14.70 4.46 -12.41
CA PRO A 88 -15.63 5.35 -11.72
C PRO A 88 -16.21 4.74 -10.44
N GLY A 89 -16.14 3.41 -10.27
CA GLY A 89 -16.52 2.72 -9.04
C GLY A 89 -15.41 2.65 -7.99
N ARG A 90 -14.25 3.27 -8.23
CA ARG A 90 -13.12 3.28 -7.31
C ARG A 90 -12.54 4.68 -7.12
N GLN A 91 -12.28 5.01 -5.86
CA GLN A 91 -11.63 6.24 -5.43
C GLN A 91 -10.10 6.04 -5.36
N PRO A 92 -9.30 7.10 -5.59
CA PRO A 92 -7.87 7.07 -5.36
C PRO A 92 -7.52 6.69 -3.92
N VAL A 93 -6.54 5.80 -3.75
CA VAL A 93 -5.96 5.51 -2.43
C VAL A 93 -4.76 6.42 -2.23
N VAL A 94 -4.90 7.40 -1.34
CA VAL A 94 -3.82 8.34 -1.00
C VAL A 94 -3.30 8.03 0.39
N LYS A 95 -1.99 7.78 0.49
CA LYS A 95 -1.34 7.43 1.75
C LYS A 95 0.05 8.02 1.87
N GLU A 96 0.47 8.24 3.11
CA GLU A 96 1.87 8.46 3.46
C GLU A 96 2.42 7.18 4.08
N ARG A 97 3.47 6.62 3.48
CA ARG A 97 4.15 5.41 3.94
C ARG A 97 5.41 5.80 4.69
N TRP A 98 5.50 5.42 5.96
CA TRP A 98 6.67 5.61 6.80
C TRP A 98 7.47 4.32 6.82
N LEU A 99 8.69 4.36 6.28
CA LEU A 99 9.61 3.24 6.25
C LEU A 99 10.60 3.39 7.39
N PHE A 100 10.65 2.42 8.29
CA PHE A 100 11.57 2.41 9.42
C PHE A 100 12.03 1.01 9.76
N ASP A 101 13.25 0.92 10.28
CA ASP A 101 13.80 -0.34 10.78
C ASP A 101 13.40 -0.55 12.24
N TRP A 102 12.95 -1.77 12.55
CA TRP A 102 12.73 -2.22 13.91
C TRP A 102 13.23 -3.65 14.08
N ARG A 103 14.17 -3.85 15.01
CA ARG A 103 14.80 -5.15 15.31
C ARG A 103 15.28 -5.91 14.05
N GLY A 104 15.94 -5.17 13.15
CA GLY A 104 16.53 -5.74 11.93
C GLY A 104 15.53 -6.04 10.81
N ARG A 105 14.34 -5.43 10.84
CA ARG A 105 13.34 -5.54 9.78
C ARG A 105 12.83 -4.18 9.37
N LEU A 106 12.65 -4.03 8.06
CA LEU A 106 11.97 -2.89 7.49
C LEU A 106 10.46 -3.05 7.66
N PHE A 107 9.84 -2.10 8.35
CA PHE A 107 8.40 -1.96 8.45
C PHE A 107 7.92 -0.82 7.54
N GLU A 108 6.71 -0.98 7.02
CA GLU A 108 6.00 0.04 6.27
C GLU A 108 4.74 0.42 7.03
N LEU A 109 4.69 1.63 7.59
CA LEU A 109 3.48 2.15 8.22
C LEU A 109 2.75 3.06 7.24
N ASP A 110 1.63 2.57 6.73
CA ASP A 110 0.75 3.31 5.83
C ASP A 110 -0.27 4.11 6.62
N ILE A 111 -0.23 5.44 6.45
CA ILE A 111 -1.25 6.37 6.91
C ILE A 111 -2.17 6.66 5.72
N ILE A 112 -3.26 5.90 5.61
CA ILE A 112 -4.23 6.00 4.52
C ILE A 112 -5.21 7.13 4.83
N ARG A 113 -5.29 8.11 3.93
CA ARG A 113 -6.11 9.32 4.09
C ARG A 113 -7.31 9.30 3.15
N GLU A 114 -7.13 8.84 1.92
CA GLU A 114 -8.20 8.71 0.94
C GLU A 114 -8.42 7.26 0.52
N PRO A 115 -9.67 6.84 0.31
CA PRO A 115 -10.90 7.61 0.59
C PRO A 115 -11.13 7.80 2.09
N ALA A 116 -11.58 9.00 2.49
CA ALA A 116 -11.75 9.37 3.90
C ALA A 116 -12.65 8.40 4.71
N SER A 117 -13.67 7.80 4.07
CA SER A 117 -14.54 6.77 4.65
C SER A 117 -13.81 5.47 5.04
N ARG A 118 -12.61 5.25 4.48
CA ARG A 118 -11.76 4.07 4.71
C ARG A 118 -10.41 4.47 5.30
N ALA A 119 -10.27 5.71 5.79
CA ALA A 119 -9.06 6.20 6.41
C ALA A 119 -8.64 5.30 7.58
N CYS A 120 -7.42 4.78 7.51
CA CYS A 120 -6.91 3.83 8.50
C CYS A 120 -5.37 3.84 8.50
N ARG A 121 -4.79 3.08 9.43
CA ARG A 121 -3.34 2.99 9.62
C ARG A 121 -2.92 1.54 9.65
N ILE A 122 -2.13 1.13 8.67
CA ILE A 122 -1.75 -0.27 8.48
C ILE A 122 -0.24 -0.36 8.58
N LEU A 123 0.23 -1.19 9.50
CA LEU A 123 1.62 -1.59 9.60
C LEU A 123 1.83 -2.87 8.80
N GLU A 124 2.73 -2.84 7.84
CA GLU A 124 3.10 -3.98 7.01
C GLU A 124 4.56 -4.38 7.28
N VAL A 125 4.85 -5.67 7.19
CA VAL A 125 6.21 -6.22 7.27
C VAL A 125 6.33 -7.42 6.35
N GLN A 126 7.41 -7.45 5.56
CA GLN A 126 7.74 -8.59 4.70
C GLN A 126 8.46 -9.68 5.51
N LEU A 127 8.13 -10.93 5.20
CA LEU A 127 8.68 -12.13 5.82
C LEU A 127 9.45 -12.97 4.81
N ASP A 128 10.50 -13.62 5.29
CA ASP A 128 11.28 -14.58 4.52
C ASP A 128 10.57 -15.94 4.45
N LYS A 129 9.70 -16.23 5.43
CA LYS A 129 8.96 -17.50 5.56
C LYS A 129 7.65 -17.32 6.32
N GLU A 130 6.65 -18.14 6.01
CA GLU A 130 5.27 -18.01 6.55
C GLU A 130 5.19 -18.01 8.07
N ARG A 131 5.98 -18.85 8.75
CA ARG A 131 5.94 -19.03 10.21
C ARG A 131 7.02 -18.22 10.93
N GLN A 132 7.49 -17.13 10.34
CA GLN A 132 8.51 -16.28 10.95
C GLN A 132 7.93 -15.49 12.11
N GLN A 133 8.58 -15.54 13.28
CA GLN A 133 8.22 -14.67 14.39
C GLN A 133 8.57 -13.23 14.05
N VAL A 134 7.66 -12.31 14.37
CA VAL A 134 7.79 -10.88 14.16
C VAL A 134 7.70 -10.21 15.52
N SER A 135 8.74 -9.47 15.90
CA SER A 135 8.66 -8.53 17.01
C SER A 135 8.03 -7.24 16.52
N LEU A 136 6.82 -6.95 16.97
CA LEU A 136 6.14 -5.71 16.61
C LEU A 136 6.74 -4.51 17.39
N PRO A 137 6.68 -3.28 16.84
CA PRO A 137 7.15 -2.09 17.55
C PRO A 137 6.25 -1.78 18.75
N GLU A 138 6.80 -1.90 19.95
CA GLU A 138 6.06 -1.77 21.23
C GLU A 138 5.48 -0.36 21.45
N PHE A 139 6.05 0.65 20.78
CA PHE A 139 5.57 2.03 20.81
C PHE A 139 4.34 2.28 19.92
N LEU A 140 3.91 1.30 19.12
CA LEU A 140 2.69 1.38 18.32
C LEU A 140 1.54 0.67 19.03
N LEU A 141 0.41 1.35 19.14
CA LEU A 141 -0.82 0.72 19.64
C LEU A 141 -1.49 -0.07 18.52
N ILE A 142 -1.19 -1.36 18.46
CA ILE A 142 -1.74 -2.29 17.48
C ILE A 142 -3.07 -2.85 18.00
N ASP A 143 -4.12 -2.76 17.18
CA ASP A 143 -5.44 -3.33 17.47
C ASP A 143 -5.45 -4.84 17.19
N ARG A 144 -5.20 -5.21 15.94
CA ARG A 144 -5.22 -6.62 15.50
C ARG A 144 -4.43 -6.85 14.21
N GLU A 145 -4.10 -8.11 13.96
CA GLU A 145 -3.63 -8.55 12.66
C GLU A 145 -4.79 -8.61 11.65
N VAL A 146 -4.56 -8.08 10.45
CA VAL A 146 -5.52 -8.01 9.34
C VAL A 146 -4.95 -8.64 8.05
N THR A 147 -3.92 -9.47 8.17
CA THR A 147 -3.32 -10.23 7.07
C THR A 147 -4.40 -11.03 6.32
N GLY A 148 -4.49 -10.84 5.00
CA GLY A 148 -5.48 -11.51 4.15
C GLY A 148 -6.92 -11.02 4.32
N HIS A 149 -7.20 -10.05 5.21
CA HIS A 149 -8.54 -9.52 5.38
C HIS A 149 -8.88 -8.56 4.23
N PRO A 150 -9.87 -8.86 3.36
CA PRO A 150 -10.10 -8.10 2.12
C PRO A 150 -10.36 -6.61 2.37
N ALA A 151 -11.13 -6.29 3.41
CA ALA A 151 -11.46 -4.91 3.78
C ALA A 151 -10.25 -3.97 4.04
N PHE A 152 -9.05 -4.51 4.26
CA PHE A 152 -7.80 -3.75 4.45
C PHE A 152 -6.83 -3.88 3.27
N SER A 153 -7.27 -4.48 2.16
CA SER A 153 -6.55 -4.44 0.90
C SER A 153 -6.72 -3.06 0.24
N ASN A 154 -5.69 -2.57 -0.47
CA ASN A 154 -5.82 -1.33 -1.24
C ASN A 154 -7.01 -1.38 -2.23
N ALA A 155 -7.31 -2.56 -2.78
CA ALA A 155 -8.38 -2.72 -3.77
C ALA A 155 -9.78 -2.51 -3.16
N ASP A 156 -10.03 -3.02 -1.95
CA ASP A 156 -11.30 -2.79 -1.26
C ASP A 156 -11.35 -1.45 -0.51
N ILE A 157 -10.22 -0.90 -0.12
CA ILE A 157 -10.15 0.49 0.36
C ILE A 157 -10.56 1.45 -0.76
N ALA A 158 -10.11 1.21 -1.99
CA ALA A 158 -10.46 2.04 -3.14
C ALA A 158 -11.96 2.03 -3.47
N ARG A 159 -12.77 1.09 -2.97
CA ARG A 159 -14.22 1.09 -3.25
C ARG A 159 -15.00 2.19 -2.51
N GLY A 160 -14.39 2.85 -1.52
CA GLY A 160 -15.05 3.85 -0.67
C GLY A 160 -15.80 3.23 0.49
#